data_AF-A0A7G9QGZ2-F1
#
_entry.id   AF-A0A7G9QGZ2-F1
#
_cell.length_a   1.000
_cell.length_b   1.000
_cell.length_c   1.000
_cell.angle_alpha   90.00
_cell.angle_beta   90.00
_cell.angle_gamma   90.00
#
_symmetry.space_group_name_H-M   'P 1'
#
loop_
_entity.id
_entity.type
_entity.pdbx_description
1 polymer ?
#
loop_
_entity_poly.entity_id
_entity_poly.type
_entity_poly.pdbx_seq_one_letter_code
_entity_poly.pdbx_strand_id
1 'polypeptide(L)'
;MNLGDIAFDPIVTEVNSLTEALALAEKWKAEGKYDLFRGQAQNWEVVSSLHRLNETQYLAAKDRITMFYHFASENKILQKHLGKVDELFAIAQHYGLPTNYIDFTTVPEVAGYFATHSAANQPGQQACIICVNSQDFASLVEFAESYFKKILKANELRPCFLSVSVANLWRLEAQHGQFLYTPFKGIENFYQFNRILFSYQEPSNAIQDNDIYPDKKSILEMNLDHYFEAERRSNNMTFIKSLLPAQQVKILPETDMYEYVSKGMPRHRSWQRKKIRNWLESSPETWSSFNRKHMVTLDILLSDIRALNLNNYITQLTDAINTLSENRNEAFSIHVTRNKIPFAKKLQQQIDFGCNLIWDGMRLLPYSSAQIAVAIIRFVFMAAIHHKNPIHNFNPLIPDKVLVEMTNGDGAQSRAQVCGYGILWAKRNSIAKYIKEGLEEDIDSNPVALVQLIYHPQYLFRFEKLCELFSENVIPSQMVLELDAEHPTVYFNPAHLKVFGLA
;
A
#
# COMPACT_ATOMS: atom_id res chain seq x y z
N MET A 1 10.55 3.89 44.97
CA MET A 1 10.62 2.48 45.39
C MET A 1 11.15 1.69 44.21
N ASN A 2 12.31 1.04 44.36
CA ASN A 2 12.82 0.10 43.36
C ASN A 2 11.88 -1.12 43.35
N LEU A 3 11.33 -1.47 42.19
CA LEU A 3 10.63 -2.73 41.93
C LEU A 3 11.63 -3.89 41.82
N GLY A 4 12.65 -3.91 42.69
CA GLY A 4 13.83 -4.77 42.53
C GLY A 4 13.62 -6.24 42.90
N ASP A 5 12.63 -6.58 43.74
CA ASP A 5 12.68 -7.87 44.46
C ASP A 5 11.34 -8.61 44.60
N ILE A 6 10.44 -8.51 43.61
CA ILE A 6 9.35 -9.49 43.46
C ILE A 6 9.44 -10.08 42.05
N ALA A 7 10.35 -11.03 41.87
CA ALA A 7 10.41 -11.86 40.67
C ALA A 7 9.30 -12.93 40.79
N PHE A 8 8.20 -12.72 40.07
CA PHE A 8 7.33 -13.83 39.71
C PHE A 8 7.95 -14.47 38.46
N ASP A 9 8.45 -15.70 38.58
CA ASP A 9 8.94 -16.41 37.40
C ASP A 9 7.77 -16.63 36.43
N PRO A 10 7.95 -16.36 35.12
CA PRO A 10 6.92 -16.65 34.13
C PRO A 10 6.56 -18.14 34.18
N ILE A 11 5.28 -18.46 34.05
CA ILE A 11 4.85 -19.87 33.97
C ILE A 11 5.28 -20.39 32.60
N VAL A 12 6.39 -21.13 32.61
CA VAL A 12 6.97 -21.78 31.45
C VAL A 12 6.49 -23.21 31.36
N THR A 13 5.97 -23.61 30.20
CA THR A 13 5.68 -25.01 29.88
C THR A 13 6.55 -25.43 28.70
N GLU A 14 7.43 -26.42 28.92
CA GLU A 14 8.30 -26.95 27.87
C GLU A 14 7.63 -28.13 27.17
N VAL A 15 7.72 -28.16 25.84
CA VAL A 15 7.26 -29.24 24.97
C VAL A 15 8.31 -29.55 23.91
N ASN A 16 8.20 -30.70 23.23
CA ASN A 16 9.29 -31.18 22.37
C ASN A 16 9.27 -30.59 20.95
N SER A 17 8.13 -30.06 20.51
CA SER A 17 7.96 -29.62 19.12
C SER A 17 6.93 -28.50 18.97
N LEU A 18 6.95 -27.82 17.81
CA LEU A 18 5.92 -26.85 17.44
C LEU A 18 4.52 -27.49 17.44
N THR A 19 4.39 -28.72 16.94
CA THR A 19 3.11 -29.44 16.90
C THR A 19 2.51 -29.63 18.29
N GLU A 20 3.34 -30.04 19.27
CA GLU A 20 2.91 -30.13 20.67
C GLU A 20 2.55 -28.75 21.24
N ALA A 21 3.32 -27.71 20.89
CA ALA A 21 3.07 -26.35 21.36
C ALA A 21 1.73 -25.80 20.84
N LEU A 22 1.43 -26.01 19.56
CA LEU A 22 0.16 -25.61 18.93
C LEU A 22 -1.02 -26.39 19.51
N ALA A 23 -0.89 -27.70 19.68
CA ALA A 23 -1.95 -28.52 20.28
C ALA A 23 -2.27 -28.06 21.72
N LEU A 24 -1.23 -27.70 22.49
CA LEU A 24 -1.41 -27.17 23.83
C LEU A 24 -2.04 -25.77 23.83
N ALA A 25 -1.61 -24.88 22.93
CA ALA A 25 -2.18 -23.55 22.79
C ALA A 25 -3.67 -23.61 22.39
N GLU A 26 -4.04 -24.45 21.43
CA GLU A 26 -5.44 -24.65 21.02
C GLU A 26 -6.27 -25.27 22.15
N LYS A 27 -5.71 -26.23 22.90
CA LYS A 27 -6.37 -26.79 24.08
C LYS A 27 -6.66 -25.69 25.11
N TRP A 28 -5.66 -24.88 25.48
CA TRP A 28 -5.85 -23.80 26.44
C TRP A 28 -6.81 -22.72 25.95
N LYS A 29 -6.84 -22.46 24.64
CA LYS A 29 -7.83 -21.59 24.02
C LYS A 29 -9.25 -22.14 24.16
N ALA A 30 -9.45 -23.42 23.84
CA ALA A 30 -10.75 -24.10 23.95
C ALA A 30 -11.25 -24.18 25.39
N GLU A 31 -10.34 -24.30 26.36
CA GLU A 31 -10.63 -24.26 27.80
C GLU A 31 -10.92 -22.83 28.31
N GLY A 32 -10.78 -21.79 27.47
CA GLY A 32 -10.94 -20.39 27.86
C GLY A 32 -9.82 -19.86 28.77
N LYS A 33 -8.69 -20.57 28.84
CA LYS A 33 -7.56 -20.19 29.71
C LYS A 33 -6.79 -19.00 29.14
N TYR A 34 -6.61 -18.94 27.82
CA TYR A 34 -5.99 -17.83 27.09
C TYR A 34 -6.73 -17.57 25.78
N ASP A 35 -6.77 -16.32 25.35
CA ASP A 35 -7.46 -15.89 24.14
C ASP A 35 -6.53 -15.16 23.15
N LEU A 36 -5.33 -14.76 23.59
CA LEU A 36 -4.33 -14.07 22.78
C LEU A 36 -2.99 -14.82 22.77
N PHE A 37 -2.35 -14.83 21.61
CA PHE A 37 -1.12 -15.57 21.35
C PHE A 37 -0.10 -14.70 20.61
N ARG A 38 1.19 -14.93 20.85
CA ARG A 38 2.29 -14.29 20.11
C ARG A 38 3.44 -15.27 19.92
N GLY A 39 3.91 -15.41 18.69
CA GLY A 39 5.11 -16.17 18.38
C GLY A 39 6.38 -15.36 18.58
N GLN A 40 7.42 -15.98 19.13
CA GLN A 40 8.77 -15.44 19.10
C GLN A 40 9.79 -16.52 18.76
N ALA A 41 10.75 -16.14 17.92
CA ALA A 41 11.86 -17.01 17.51
C ALA A 41 12.72 -17.49 18.67
N GLN A 42 12.77 -16.71 19.75
CA GLN A 42 13.47 -17.03 20.97
C GLN A 42 12.69 -16.52 22.18
N ASN A 43 13.05 -17.02 23.37
CA ASN A 43 12.49 -16.63 24.65
C ASN A 43 12.98 -15.24 25.12
N TRP A 44 12.89 -14.23 24.27
CA TRP A 44 13.22 -12.84 24.59
C TRP A 44 12.11 -12.14 25.35
N GLU A 45 12.46 -11.03 26.02
CA GLU A 45 11.52 -10.09 26.61
C GLU A 45 10.59 -9.49 25.53
N VAL A 46 9.31 -9.39 25.85
CA VAL A 46 8.30 -8.73 25.01
C VAL A 46 8.50 -7.21 25.08
N VAL A 47 9.10 -6.65 24.03
CA VAL A 47 9.35 -5.22 23.90
C VAL A 47 8.83 -4.71 22.55
N SER A 48 8.12 -3.58 22.56
CA SER A 48 7.63 -2.92 21.34
C SER A 48 8.78 -2.41 20.46
N SER A 49 8.50 -2.20 19.18
CA SER A 49 9.51 -1.74 18.22
C SER A 49 10.09 -0.37 18.58
N LEU A 50 9.28 0.54 19.14
CA LEU A 50 9.73 1.85 19.61
C LEU A 50 10.65 1.75 20.84
N HIS A 51 10.32 0.89 21.81
CA HIS A 51 11.11 0.74 23.05
C HIS A 51 12.44 -0.02 22.87
N ARG A 52 12.68 -0.58 21.68
CA ARG A 52 13.96 -1.17 21.28
C ARG A 52 14.96 -0.15 20.74
N LEU A 53 14.51 1.06 20.39
CA LEU A 53 15.36 2.07 19.77
C LEU A 53 16.26 2.76 20.79
N ASN A 54 17.46 3.13 20.34
CA ASN A 54 18.27 4.12 21.06
C ASN A 54 17.76 5.55 20.82
N GLU A 55 18.32 6.54 21.52
CA GLU A 55 17.85 7.93 21.46
C GLU A 55 17.86 8.51 20.03
N THR A 56 18.95 8.32 19.27
CA THR A 56 19.05 8.79 17.89
C THR A 56 18.01 8.14 16.97
N GLN A 57 17.82 6.82 17.11
CA GLN A 57 16.82 6.08 16.35
C GLN A 57 15.39 6.47 16.73
N TYR A 58 15.15 6.78 18.01
CA TYR A 58 13.86 7.24 18.50
C TYR A 58 13.48 8.60 17.88
N LEU A 59 14.41 9.55 17.83
CA LEU A 59 14.20 10.84 17.16
C LEU A 59 13.86 10.65 15.68
N ALA A 60 14.63 9.81 14.97
CA ALA A 60 14.34 9.49 13.57
C ALA A 60 12.96 8.83 13.39
N ALA A 61 12.58 7.91 14.28
CA ALA A 61 11.26 7.27 14.24
C ALA A 61 10.13 8.28 14.47
N LYS A 62 10.32 9.24 15.37
CA LYS A 62 9.37 10.34 15.62
C LYS A 62 9.19 11.22 14.38
N ASP A 63 10.27 11.55 13.67
CA ASP A 63 10.21 12.33 12.44
C ASP A 63 9.47 11.55 11.34
N ARG A 64 9.73 10.24 11.20
CA ARG A 64 9.00 9.37 10.27
C ARG A 64 7.51 9.28 10.58
N ILE A 65 7.13 9.13 11.85
CA ILE A 65 5.71 9.13 12.27
C ILE A 65 5.06 10.49 11.97
N THR A 66 5.77 11.60 12.17
CA THR A 66 5.27 12.95 11.85
C THR A 66 5.03 13.11 10.35
N MET A 67 5.97 12.65 9.52
CA MET A 67 5.82 12.65 8.08
C MET A 67 4.67 11.74 7.61
N PHE A 68 4.51 10.56 8.23
CA PHE A 68 3.38 9.67 7.97
C PHE A 68 2.04 10.32 8.32
N TYR A 69 1.97 11.05 9.43
CA TYR A 69 0.77 11.82 9.80
C TYR A 69 0.44 12.90 8.76
N HIS A 70 1.45 13.65 8.30
CA HIS A 70 1.26 14.64 7.23
C HIS A 70 0.81 13.99 5.92
N PHE A 71 1.43 12.88 5.54
CA PHE A 71 1.00 12.08 4.38
C PHE A 71 -0.46 11.65 4.50
N ALA A 72 -0.86 11.08 5.65
CA ALA A 72 -2.22 10.66 5.92
C ALA A 72 -3.22 11.84 5.90
N SER A 73 -2.77 13.06 6.25
CA SER A 73 -3.61 14.25 6.18
C SER A 73 -3.85 14.79 4.78
N GLU A 74 -2.96 14.51 3.84
CA GLU A 74 -3.12 14.90 2.44
C GLU A 74 -3.75 13.78 1.59
N ASN A 75 -3.58 12.52 2.00
CA ASN A 75 -4.12 11.36 1.30
C ASN A 75 -5.60 11.12 1.65
N LYS A 76 -6.49 11.29 0.66
CA LYS A 76 -7.96 11.17 0.83
C LYS A 76 -8.43 9.82 1.38
N ILE A 77 -7.69 8.74 1.16
CA ILE A 77 -8.06 7.40 1.64
C ILE A 77 -7.70 7.26 3.13
N LEU A 78 -6.58 7.85 3.55
CA LEU A 78 -6.08 7.78 4.93
C LEU A 78 -6.70 8.83 5.86
N GLN A 79 -7.18 9.96 5.34
CA GLN A 79 -7.76 11.06 6.14
C GLN A 79 -8.82 10.61 7.16
N LYS A 80 -9.63 9.59 6.83
CA LYS A 80 -10.67 9.06 7.73
C LYS A 80 -10.12 8.41 9.01
N HIS A 81 -8.83 8.07 9.03
CA HIS A 81 -8.14 7.45 10.18
C HIS A 81 -7.45 8.48 11.09
N LEU A 82 -7.33 9.75 10.71
CA LEU A 82 -6.64 10.77 11.51
C LEU A 82 -7.25 10.99 12.90
N GLY A 83 -8.57 10.85 13.02
CA GLY A 83 -9.27 10.95 14.31
C GLY A 83 -9.25 9.67 15.15
N LYS A 84 -8.58 8.62 14.67
CA LYS A 84 -8.59 7.27 15.25
C LYS A 84 -7.17 6.78 15.43
N VAL A 85 -6.56 7.18 16.54
CA VAL A 85 -5.13 6.96 16.83
C VAL A 85 -4.75 5.48 16.68
N ASP A 86 -5.52 4.56 17.23
CA ASP A 86 -5.20 3.13 17.20
C ASP A 86 -5.21 2.56 15.77
N GLU A 87 -6.14 3.02 14.92
CA GLU A 87 -6.17 2.63 13.49
C GLU A 87 -4.92 3.16 12.76
N LEU A 88 -4.54 4.41 13.01
CA LEU A 88 -3.35 5.02 12.38
C LEU A 88 -2.05 4.31 12.80
N PHE A 89 -1.93 3.95 14.09
CA PHE A 89 -0.76 3.22 14.60
C PHE A 89 -0.74 1.76 14.15
N ALA A 90 -1.90 1.10 14.04
CA ALA A 90 -2.00 -0.23 13.45
C ALA A 90 -1.47 -0.23 12.01
N ILE A 91 -1.88 0.76 11.20
CA ILE A 91 -1.34 0.97 9.85
C ILE A 91 0.17 1.23 9.93
N ALA A 92 0.64 2.21 10.70
CA ALA A 92 2.05 2.57 10.78
C ALA A 92 2.95 1.34 11.12
N GLN A 93 2.54 0.53 12.10
CA GLN A 93 3.28 -0.67 12.52
C GLN A 93 3.34 -1.73 11.42
N HIS A 94 2.21 -2.01 10.76
CA HIS A 94 2.13 -2.99 9.68
C HIS A 94 2.96 -2.59 8.45
N TYR A 95 3.38 -1.33 8.39
CA TYR A 95 4.22 -0.77 7.34
C TYR A 95 5.63 -0.40 7.82
N GLY A 96 6.05 -0.96 8.96
CA GLY A 96 7.45 -0.93 9.40
C GLY A 96 7.86 0.35 10.13
N LEU A 97 6.91 1.20 10.52
CA LEU A 97 7.20 2.31 11.41
C LEU A 97 7.27 1.80 12.87
N PRO A 98 8.29 2.18 13.65
CA PRO A 98 8.35 1.81 15.06
C PRO A 98 7.21 2.43 15.86
N THR A 99 6.50 1.60 16.62
CA THR A 99 5.36 1.98 17.46
C THR A 99 5.53 1.40 18.86
N ASN A 100 4.75 1.91 19.81
CA ASN A 100 4.67 1.37 21.15
C ASN A 100 3.59 0.27 21.30
N TYR A 101 3.23 -0.35 20.18
CA TYR A 101 2.26 -1.44 20.10
C TYR A 101 3.02 -2.75 19.87
N ILE A 102 2.44 -3.86 20.32
CA ILE A 102 3.01 -5.21 20.21
C ILE A 102 1.97 -6.12 19.60
N ASP A 103 2.35 -6.82 18.52
CA ASP A 103 1.44 -7.73 17.81
C ASP A 103 1.12 -8.98 18.64
N PHE A 104 -0.16 -9.29 18.73
CA PHE A 104 -0.72 -10.56 19.17
C PHE A 104 -1.70 -11.05 18.11
N THR A 105 -2.14 -12.29 18.23
CA THR A 105 -3.15 -12.89 17.36
C THR A 105 -4.10 -13.73 18.19
N THR A 106 -5.34 -13.86 17.73
CA THR A 106 -6.31 -14.79 18.32
C THR A 106 -6.12 -16.22 17.81
N VAL A 107 -5.18 -16.46 16.87
CA VAL A 107 -5.00 -17.76 16.20
C VAL A 107 -3.64 -18.35 16.57
N PRO A 108 -3.59 -19.45 17.36
CA PRO A 108 -2.35 -20.13 17.72
C PRO A 108 -1.46 -20.49 16.54
N GLU A 109 -2.03 -20.92 15.41
CA GLU A 109 -1.27 -21.26 14.20
C GLU A 109 -0.50 -20.07 13.63
N VAL A 110 -1.10 -18.86 13.63
CA VAL A 110 -0.44 -17.62 13.23
C VAL A 110 0.71 -17.28 14.19
N ALA A 111 0.52 -17.49 15.50
CA ALA A 111 1.61 -17.35 16.47
C ALA A 111 2.74 -18.37 16.20
N GLY A 112 2.40 -19.62 15.88
CA GLY A 112 3.38 -20.64 15.49
C GLY A 112 4.18 -20.27 14.23
N TYR A 113 3.52 -19.66 13.24
CA TYR A 113 4.19 -19.11 12.06
C TYR A 113 5.26 -18.07 12.47
N PHE A 114 4.89 -17.06 13.25
CA PHE A 114 5.82 -16.02 13.70
C PHE A 114 6.94 -16.54 14.61
N ALA A 115 6.70 -17.62 15.37
CA ALA A 115 7.72 -18.25 16.18
C ALA A 115 8.79 -18.99 15.35
N THR A 116 8.50 -19.29 14.07
CA THR A 116 9.34 -20.16 13.22
C THR A 116 9.83 -19.52 11.91
N HIS A 117 9.29 -18.36 11.51
CA HIS A 117 9.64 -17.65 10.27
C HIS A 117 10.50 -16.40 10.49
N SER A 118 11.33 -16.38 11.53
CA SER A 118 12.29 -15.30 11.76
C SER A 118 13.67 -15.65 11.23
N ALA A 119 14.38 -14.66 10.70
CA ALA A 119 15.79 -14.80 10.36
C ALA A 119 16.69 -15.12 11.58
N ALA A 120 16.18 -14.91 12.81
CA ALA A 120 16.89 -15.25 14.04
C ALA A 120 16.70 -16.69 14.52
N ASN A 121 15.81 -17.47 13.90
CA ASN A 121 15.63 -18.87 14.23
C ASN A 121 16.88 -19.67 13.83
N GLN A 122 17.39 -20.52 14.74
CA GLN A 122 18.42 -21.51 14.43
C GLN A 122 18.02 -22.89 14.94
N PRO A 123 18.22 -23.97 14.16
CA PRO A 123 17.86 -25.33 14.58
C PRO A 123 18.45 -25.67 15.95
N GLY A 124 17.63 -26.26 16.82
CA GLY A 124 17.97 -26.61 18.20
C GLY A 124 17.72 -25.49 19.22
N GLN A 125 17.59 -24.22 18.82
CA GLN A 125 17.27 -23.13 19.76
C GLN A 125 15.80 -23.20 20.21
N GLN A 126 15.54 -22.73 21.43
CA GLN A 126 14.18 -22.63 21.94
C GLN A 126 13.45 -21.45 21.31
N ALA A 127 12.31 -21.71 20.66
CA ALA A 127 11.32 -20.73 20.28
C ALA A 127 10.14 -20.76 21.27
N CYS A 128 9.24 -19.77 21.20
CA CYS A 128 8.11 -19.74 22.11
C CYS A 128 6.81 -19.22 21.51
N ILE A 129 5.71 -19.72 22.07
CA ILE A 129 4.37 -19.13 21.96
C ILE A 129 4.03 -18.52 23.31
N ILE A 130 3.82 -17.21 23.31
CA ILE A 130 3.37 -16.44 24.46
C ILE A 130 1.85 -16.48 24.48
N CYS A 131 1.27 -16.78 25.65
CA CYS A 131 -0.16 -16.95 25.85
C CYS A 131 -0.67 -15.94 26.89
N VAL A 132 -1.76 -15.25 26.58
CA VAL A 132 -2.32 -14.20 27.44
C VAL A 132 -3.81 -14.38 27.60
N ASN A 133 -4.27 -14.16 28.84
CA ASN A 133 -5.68 -14.02 29.15
C ASN A 133 -5.98 -12.51 29.20
N SER A 134 -6.68 -12.00 28.21
CA SER A 134 -6.92 -10.56 28.07
C SER A 134 -7.75 -9.99 29.23
N GLN A 135 -8.67 -10.80 29.79
CA GLN A 135 -9.50 -10.40 30.93
C GLN A 135 -8.69 -10.32 32.23
N ASP A 136 -7.80 -11.29 32.47
CA ASP A 136 -6.86 -11.26 33.60
C ASP A 136 -5.93 -10.04 33.51
N PHE A 137 -5.35 -9.80 32.33
CA PHE A 137 -4.54 -8.61 32.06
C PHE A 137 -5.32 -7.32 32.35
N ALA A 138 -6.55 -7.20 31.83
CA ALA A 138 -7.40 -6.03 32.05
C ALA A 138 -7.71 -5.80 33.54
N SER A 139 -7.98 -6.89 34.27
CA SER A 139 -8.25 -6.84 35.72
C SER A 139 -7.02 -6.36 36.50
N LEU A 140 -5.82 -6.79 36.12
CA LEU A 140 -4.57 -6.30 36.71
C LEU A 140 -4.34 -4.81 36.41
N VAL A 141 -4.59 -4.37 35.18
CA VAL A 141 -4.48 -2.96 34.78
C VAL A 141 -5.46 -2.08 35.57
N GLU A 142 -6.69 -2.55 35.76
CA GLU A 142 -7.70 -1.87 36.58
C GLU A 142 -7.25 -1.76 38.04
N PHE A 143 -6.75 -2.85 38.62
CA PHE A 143 -6.17 -2.85 39.97
C PHE A 143 -5.01 -1.84 40.11
N ALA A 144 -4.17 -1.74 39.09
CA ALA A 144 -3.02 -0.83 39.05
C ALA A 144 -3.34 0.59 38.56
N GLU A 145 -4.59 0.95 38.33
CA GLU A 145 -4.96 2.23 37.71
C GLU A 145 -4.44 3.44 38.49
N SER A 146 -4.53 3.40 39.82
CA SER A 146 -4.04 4.49 40.68
C SER A 146 -2.51 4.69 40.59
N TYR A 147 -1.77 3.62 40.27
CA TYR A 147 -0.33 3.67 40.06
C TYR A 147 0.01 4.29 38.71
N PHE A 148 -0.68 3.88 37.63
CA PHE A 148 -0.49 4.47 36.30
C PHE A 148 -0.80 5.97 36.28
N LYS A 149 -1.90 6.40 36.93
CA LYS A 149 -2.25 7.83 37.07
C LYS A 149 -1.14 8.65 37.75
N LYS A 150 -0.42 8.07 38.72
CA LYS A 150 0.69 8.75 39.42
C LYS A 150 1.95 8.88 38.57
N ILE A 151 2.28 7.86 37.78
CA ILE A 151 3.57 7.79 37.09
C ILE A 151 3.53 8.37 35.69
N LEU A 152 2.45 8.13 34.94
CA LEU A 152 2.38 8.50 33.52
C LEU A 152 1.87 9.93 33.29
N LYS A 153 1.51 10.65 34.36
CA LYS A 153 1.11 12.08 34.40
C LYS A 153 -0.07 12.50 33.48
N ALA A 154 -0.52 11.62 32.60
CA ALA A 154 -1.70 11.76 31.76
C ALA A 154 -2.69 10.66 32.14
N ASN A 155 -3.95 11.04 32.37
CA ASN A 155 -5.00 10.15 32.90
C ASN A 155 -5.38 9.00 31.95
N GLU A 156 -4.88 8.99 30.72
CA GLU A 156 -5.30 8.08 29.64
C GLU A 156 -4.19 7.11 29.20
N LEU A 157 -2.96 7.26 29.68
CA LEU A 157 -1.86 6.38 29.31
C LEU A 157 -1.86 5.18 30.25
N ARG A 158 -2.36 4.03 29.79
CA ARG A 158 -2.27 2.74 30.48
C ARG A 158 -2.10 1.63 29.45
N PRO A 159 -1.37 0.54 29.76
CA PRO A 159 -1.26 -0.56 28.83
C PRO A 159 -2.62 -1.24 28.69
N CYS A 160 -2.98 -1.64 27.47
CA CYS A 160 -4.25 -2.29 27.18
C CYS A 160 -4.14 -3.13 25.90
N PHE A 161 -4.94 -4.19 25.85
CA PHE A 161 -5.18 -4.91 24.60
C PHE A 161 -6.25 -4.18 23.78
N LEU A 162 -6.01 -4.08 22.47
CA LEU A 162 -6.83 -3.36 21.52
C LEU A 162 -7.17 -4.29 20.36
N SER A 163 -8.46 -4.32 20.03
CA SER A 163 -8.97 -4.94 18.82
C SER A 163 -9.27 -3.86 17.80
N VAL A 164 -8.36 -3.70 16.85
CA VAL A 164 -8.44 -2.66 15.82
C VAL A 164 -8.86 -3.31 14.51
N SER A 165 -9.91 -2.79 13.88
CA SER A 165 -10.34 -3.20 12.55
C SER A 165 -10.13 -2.03 11.58
N VAL A 166 -9.17 -2.18 10.68
CA VAL A 166 -8.88 -1.19 9.64
C VAL A 166 -9.35 -1.76 8.31
N ALA A 167 -10.47 -1.26 7.79
CA ALA A 167 -10.99 -1.70 6.49
C ALA A 167 -9.93 -1.53 5.40
N ASN A 168 -9.74 -2.57 4.58
CA ASN A 168 -8.71 -2.68 3.56
C ASN A 168 -7.27 -2.83 4.11
N LEU A 169 -7.03 -3.13 5.38
CA LEU A 169 -5.69 -3.51 5.84
C LEU A 169 -5.59 -5.05 5.86
N TRP A 170 -5.45 -5.65 4.69
CA TRP A 170 -5.54 -7.11 4.54
C TRP A 170 -4.48 -7.85 5.35
N ARG A 171 -3.27 -7.30 5.46
CA ARG A 171 -2.24 -7.90 6.32
C ARG A 171 -2.69 -8.04 7.78
N LEU A 172 -3.37 -7.03 8.33
CA LEU A 172 -3.87 -7.09 9.71
C LEU A 172 -4.97 -8.16 9.86
N GLU A 173 -5.89 -8.21 8.89
CA GLU A 173 -6.98 -9.19 8.86
C GLU A 173 -6.46 -10.63 8.74
N ALA A 174 -5.52 -10.87 7.83
CA ALA A 174 -4.88 -12.16 7.59
C ALA A 174 -4.17 -12.71 8.84
N GLN A 175 -3.58 -11.81 9.63
CA GLN A 175 -2.87 -12.15 10.86
C GLN A 175 -3.79 -12.31 12.07
N HIS A 176 -5.09 -12.01 11.92
CA HIS A 176 -6.03 -11.88 13.03
C HIS A 176 -5.46 -10.96 14.13
N GLY A 177 -4.83 -9.87 13.71
CA GLY A 177 -3.98 -9.05 14.57
C GLY A 177 -4.75 -8.39 15.71
N GLN A 178 -4.18 -8.51 16.90
CA GLN A 178 -4.55 -7.80 18.12
C GLN A 178 -3.32 -7.05 18.59
N PHE A 179 -3.50 -5.96 19.33
CA PHE A 179 -2.36 -5.20 19.80
C PHE A 179 -2.34 -5.03 21.30
N LEU A 180 -1.16 -5.16 21.90
CA LEU A 180 -0.89 -4.64 23.24
C LEU A 180 -0.24 -3.26 23.11
N TYR A 181 -0.97 -2.22 23.54
CA TYR A 181 -0.41 -0.89 23.70
C TYR A 181 0.47 -0.83 24.96
N THR A 182 1.70 -0.32 24.82
CA THR A 182 2.70 -0.26 25.91
C THR A 182 3.25 1.16 26.08
N PRO A 183 2.71 1.98 27.01
CA PRO A 183 3.19 3.36 27.18
C PRO A 183 4.60 3.46 27.78
N PHE A 184 5.16 2.36 28.27
CA PHE A 184 6.48 2.26 28.88
C PHE A 184 7.18 0.95 28.49
N LYS A 185 8.50 0.90 28.70
CA LYS A 185 9.33 -0.31 28.53
C LYS A 185 9.23 -1.22 29.76
N GLY A 186 9.40 -2.54 29.56
CA GLY A 186 9.41 -3.51 30.64
C GLY A 186 8.01 -3.94 31.07
N ILE A 187 7.12 -4.19 30.10
CA ILE A 187 5.74 -4.63 30.37
C ILE A 187 5.71 -5.95 31.16
N GLU A 188 6.73 -6.80 31.01
CA GLU A 188 6.85 -8.06 31.75
C GLU A 188 7.10 -7.87 33.24
N ASN A 189 7.71 -6.75 33.65
CA ASN A 189 7.82 -6.40 35.07
C ASN A 189 6.45 -6.10 35.71
N PHE A 190 5.44 -5.83 34.89
CA PHE A 190 4.07 -5.59 35.32
C PHE A 190 3.19 -6.83 35.14
N TYR A 191 3.30 -7.51 33.99
CA TYR A 191 2.53 -8.70 33.67
C TYR A 191 3.43 -9.80 33.12
N GLN A 192 3.64 -10.85 33.90
CA GLN A 192 4.44 -12.00 33.50
C GLN A 192 3.63 -12.89 32.56
N PHE A 193 4.05 -12.97 31.30
CA PHE A 193 3.33 -13.78 30.32
C PHE A 193 3.62 -15.28 30.49
N ASN A 194 2.59 -16.09 30.24
CA ASN A 194 2.76 -17.54 30.21
C ASN A 194 3.33 -17.95 28.85
N ARG A 195 4.24 -18.92 28.84
CA ARG A 195 5.00 -19.29 27.64
C ARG A 195 5.00 -20.79 27.42
N ILE A 196 4.82 -21.19 26.18
CA ILE A 196 5.08 -22.56 25.71
C ILE A 196 6.42 -22.52 24.98
N LEU A 197 7.43 -23.21 25.50
CA LEU A 197 8.75 -23.31 24.88
C LEU A 197 8.85 -24.61 24.09
N PHE A 198 9.44 -24.55 22.90
CA PHE A 198 9.71 -25.72 22.08
C PHE A 198 11.02 -25.55 21.33
N SER A 199 11.67 -26.68 20.99
CA SER A 199 12.89 -26.65 20.18
C SER A 199 12.53 -26.39 18.70
N TYR A 200 13.05 -25.30 18.14
CA TYR A 200 12.90 -25.00 16.72
C TYR A 200 13.76 -25.96 15.90
N GLN A 201 13.22 -26.46 14.79
CA GLN A 201 13.94 -27.33 13.85
C GLN A 201 13.93 -26.72 12.45
N GLU A 202 12.74 -26.44 11.94
CA GLU A 202 12.50 -25.86 10.62
C GLU A 202 11.26 -24.94 10.64
N PRO A 203 11.09 -24.05 9.64
CA PRO A 203 9.91 -23.21 9.52
C PRO A 203 8.64 -24.05 9.36
N SER A 204 7.54 -23.59 9.94
CA SER A 204 6.24 -24.27 9.80
C SER A 204 5.71 -24.21 8.36
N ASN A 205 5.41 -25.35 7.76
CA ASN A 205 4.76 -25.39 6.44
C ASN A 205 3.21 -25.32 6.52
N ALA A 206 2.64 -25.19 7.73
CA ALA A 206 1.19 -25.23 7.94
C ALA A 206 0.47 -23.99 7.38
N ILE A 207 1.12 -22.84 7.45
CA ILE A 207 0.65 -21.57 6.90
C ILE A 207 1.71 -21.09 5.92
N GLN A 208 1.31 -20.70 4.71
CA GLN A 208 2.23 -20.15 3.72
C GLN A 208 2.49 -18.67 4.00
N ASP A 209 3.65 -18.14 3.62
CA ASP A 209 3.99 -16.72 3.80
C ASP A 209 2.89 -15.79 3.30
N ASN A 210 2.29 -16.14 2.18
CA ASN A 210 1.29 -15.32 1.54
C ASN A 210 -0.11 -15.44 2.18
N ASP A 211 -0.33 -16.37 3.11
CA ASP A 211 -1.52 -16.37 3.97
C ASP A 211 -1.36 -15.37 5.14
N ILE A 212 -0.14 -14.93 5.43
CA ILE A 212 0.21 -13.95 6.47
C ILE A 212 0.52 -12.57 5.87
N TYR A 213 1.13 -12.56 4.68
CA TYR A 213 1.53 -11.41 3.90
C TYR A 213 0.89 -11.51 2.51
N PRO A 214 -0.37 -11.07 2.35
CA PRO A 214 -1.06 -11.15 1.07
C PRO A 214 -0.21 -10.66 -0.11
N ASP A 215 -0.08 -11.51 -1.14
CA ASP A 215 0.66 -11.16 -2.38
C ASP A 215 0.02 -9.99 -3.14
N LYS A 216 -1.27 -9.75 -2.86
CA LYS A 216 -2.06 -8.67 -3.44
C LYS A 216 -2.32 -7.60 -2.41
N LYS A 217 -2.56 -6.39 -2.91
CA LYS A 217 -2.77 -5.21 -2.08
C LYS A 217 -4.18 -4.69 -2.25
N SER A 218 -4.80 -4.32 -1.15
CA SER A 218 -6.02 -3.54 -1.18
C SER A 218 -5.76 -2.11 -1.69
N ILE A 219 -6.82 -1.33 -1.92
CA ILE A 219 -6.71 0.10 -2.23
C ILE A 219 -5.91 0.89 -1.16
N LEU A 220 -6.10 0.57 0.13
CA LEU A 220 -5.38 1.24 1.22
C LEU A 220 -3.89 0.92 1.14
N GLU A 221 -3.56 -0.35 0.96
CA GLU A 221 -2.19 -0.86 0.94
C GLU A 221 -1.41 -0.35 -0.28
N MET A 222 -2.07 -0.22 -1.44
CA MET A 222 -1.50 0.44 -2.62
C MET A 222 -1.22 1.93 -2.38
N ASN A 223 -2.06 2.63 -1.61
CA ASN A 223 -1.80 4.03 -1.26
C ASN A 223 -0.68 4.18 -0.23
N LEU A 224 -0.32 3.12 0.50
CA LEU A 224 0.83 3.15 1.40
C LEU A 224 2.15 2.99 0.64
N ASP A 225 2.14 2.40 -0.56
CA ASP A 225 3.31 2.45 -1.46
C ASP A 225 3.67 3.90 -1.85
N HIS A 226 2.67 4.79 -1.99
CA HIS A 226 2.90 6.21 -2.22
C HIS A 226 3.65 6.87 -1.05
N TYR A 227 3.37 6.48 0.19
CA TYR A 227 4.09 6.99 1.36
C TYR A 227 5.59 6.67 1.27
N PHE A 228 5.95 5.44 0.91
CA PHE A 228 7.35 5.05 0.80
C PHE A 228 8.07 5.75 -0.34
N GLU A 229 7.38 6.03 -1.45
CA GLU A 229 7.94 6.87 -2.51
C GLU A 229 8.22 8.29 -2.00
N ALA A 230 7.23 8.91 -1.35
CA ALA A 230 7.36 10.26 -0.78
C ALA A 230 8.48 10.33 0.26
N GLU A 231 8.58 9.34 1.16
CA GLU A 231 9.65 9.18 2.14
C GLU A 231 11.02 9.07 1.47
N ARG A 232 11.17 8.15 0.50
CA ARG A 232 12.40 7.94 -0.25
C ARG A 232 12.83 9.22 -0.97
N ARG A 233 11.89 9.93 -1.59
CA ARG A 233 12.15 11.19 -2.29
C ARG A 233 12.59 12.29 -1.33
N SER A 234 11.93 12.43 -0.19
CA SER A 234 12.30 13.39 0.86
C SER A 234 13.73 13.13 1.36
N ASN A 235 14.06 11.87 1.61
CA ASN A 235 15.40 11.44 2.03
C ASN A 235 16.45 11.74 0.94
N ASN A 236 16.17 11.38 -0.32
CA ASN A 236 17.05 11.66 -1.45
C ASN A 236 17.29 13.16 -1.65
N MET A 237 16.24 13.98 -1.53
CA MET A 237 16.35 15.43 -1.64
C MET A 237 17.18 16.02 -0.49
N THR A 238 17.00 15.52 0.73
CA THR A 238 17.81 15.92 1.89
C THR A 238 19.28 15.56 1.68
N PHE A 239 19.55 14.36 1.17
CA PHE A 239 20.90 13.93 0.80
C PHE A 239 21.52 14.83 -0.29
N ILE A 240 20.81 15.08 -1.39
CA ILE A 240 21.29 15.97 -2.46
C ILE A 240 21.59 17.38 -1.92
N LYS A 241 20.69 17.93 -1.09
CA LYS A 241 20.91 19.23 -0.45
C LYS A 241 22.12 19.25 0.48
N SER A 242 22.45 18.12 1.11
CA SER A 242 23.66 18.01 1.96
C SER A 242 24.96 17.98 1.14
N LEU A 243 24.89 17.54 -0.12
CA LEU A 243 26.04 17.50 -1.04
C LEU A 243 26.28 18.82 -1.77
N LEU A 244 25.25 19.67 -1.89
CA LEU A 244 25.34 20.93 -2.62
C LEU A 244 25.55 22.12 -1.67
N PRO A 245 26.49 23.03 -1.96
CA PRO A 245 26.54 24.31 -1.27
C PRO A 245 25.20 25.04 -1.41
N ALA A 246 24.70 25.67 -0.34
CA ALA A 246 23.39 26.35 -0.35
C ALA A 246 23.22 27.35 -1.50
N GLN A 247 24.31 27.95 -2.00
CA GLN A 247 24.28 28.90 -3.13
C GLN A 247 24.04 28.24 -4.51
N GLN A 248 24.15 26.91 -4.63
CA GLN A 248 23.97 26.19 -5.89
C GLN A 248 22.55 25.62 -6.05
N VAL A 249 21.73 25.66 -4.99
CA VAL A 249 20.33 25.21 -5.04
C VAL A 249 19.45 26.37 -5.45
N LYS A 250 19.13 26.48 -6.75
CA LYS A 250 18.15 27.44 -7.24
C LYS A 250 16.75 26.86 -7.11
N ILE A 251 15.97 27.38 -6.17
CA ILE A 251 14.53 27.08 -6.09
C ILE A 251 13.83 27.95 -7.13
N LEU A 252 13.21 27.33 -8.12
CA LEU A 252 12.34 28.06 -9.05
C LEU A 252 11.02 28.35 -8.33
N PRO A 253 10.51 29.60 -8.37
CA PRO A 253 9.21 29.92 -7.80
C PRO A 253 8.12 29.12 -8.53
N GLU A 254 7.10 28.72 -7.79
CA GLU A 254 5.92 28.06 -8.34
C GLU A 254 5.18 29.07 -9.23
N THR A 255 5.04 28.77 -10.53
CA THR A 255 4.33 29.64 -11.46
C THR A 255 2.83 29.44 -11.30
N ASP A 256 2.09 30.51 -11.03
CA ASP A 256 0.63 30.44 -10.93
C ASP A 256 0.02 30.25 -12.33
N MET A 257 -0.79 29.21 -12.54
CA MET A 257 -1.49 28.97 -13.81
C MET A 257 -2.29 30.20 -14.28
N TYR A 258 -2.77 31.04 -13.35
CA TYR A 258 -3.54 32.25 -13.66
C TYR A 258 -2.68 33.38 -14.26
N GLU A 259 -1.37 33.20 -14.38
CA GLU A 259 -0.51 34.03 -15.23
C GLU A 259 -0.86 33.86 -16.71
N TYR A 260 -1.34 32.68 -17.12
CA TYR A 260 -1.62 32.34 -18.52
C TYR A 260 -3.10 32.12 -18.81
N VAL A 261 -3.88 31.78 -17.80
CA VAL A 261 -5.35 31.64 -17.92
C VAL A 261 -6.10 32.66 -17.09
N SER A 262 -7.34 32.94 -17.48
CA SER A 262 -8.23 33.83 -16.75
C SER A 262 -8.56 33.29 -15.35
N LYS A 263 -8.51 34.17 -14.33
CA LYS A 263 -8.86 33.84 -12.93
C LYS A 263 -10.29 33.33 -12.74
N GLY A 264 -11.19 33.65 -13.67
CA GLY A 264 -12.59 33.21 -13.66
C GLY A 264 -12.83 31.79 -14.18
N MET A 265 -11.78 31.05 -14.56
CA MET A 265 -11.94 29.72 -15.16
C MET A 265 -12.56 28.72 -14.16
N PRO A 266 -13.80 28.24 -14.40
CA PRO A 266 -14.44 27.29 -13.49
C PRO A 266 -13.97 25.87 -13.77
N ARG A 267 -14.06 25.01 -12.74
CA ARG A 267 -13.91 23.55 -12.91
C ARG A 267 -14.87 23.07 -13.99
N HIS A 268 -14.42 22.15 -14.84
CA HIS A 268 -15.29 21.63 -15.89
C HIS A 268 -16.46 20.83 -15.27
N ARG A 269 -17.67 20.97 -15.84
CA ARG A 269 -18.93 20.42 -15.30
C ARG A 269 -18.95 18.90 -15.10
N SER A 270 -18.05 18.16 -15.75
CA SER A 270 -17.89 16.71 -15.54
C SER A 270 -17.30 16.38 -14.16
N TRP A 271 -16.54 17.30 -13.56
CA TRP A 271 -15.88 17.15 -12.25
C TRP A 271 -16.79 17.50 -11.07
N GLN A 272 -18.08 17.75 -11.31
CA GLN A 272 -19.03 17.99 -10.25
C GLN A 272 -19.10 16.76 -9.33
N ARG A 273 -19.04 16.96 -8.02
CA ARG A 273 -19.00 15.87 -7.01
C ARG A 273 -20.09 14.82 -7.23
N LYS A 274 -21.31 15.23 -7.64
CA LYS A 274 -22.41 14.30 -7.93
C LYS A 274 -22.10 13.33 -9.08
N LYS A 275 -21.33 13.76 -10.10
CA LYS A 275 -20.99 12.95 -11.27
C LYS A 275 -19.81 12.02 -11.03
N ILE A 276 -18.86 12.45 -10.20
CA ILE A 276 -17.67 11.67 -9.86
C ILE A 276 -17.78 10.97 -8.51
N ARG A 277 -18.99 10.88 -7.93
CA ARG A 277 -19.21 10.34 -6.59
C ARG A 277 -18.62 8.94 -6.43
N ASN A 278 -18.89 8.06 -7.39
CA ASN A 278 -18.41 6.68 -7.39
C ASN A 278 -16.89 6.56 -7.59
N TRP A 279 -16.22 7.64 -8.00
CA TRP A 279 -14.76 7.71 -8.05
C TRP A 279 -14.16 8.23 -6.73
N LEU A 280 -14.95 8.90 -5.89
CA LEU A 280 -14.48 9.47 -4.61
C LEU A 280 -14.76 8.55 -3.42
N GLU A 281 -15.76 7.69 -3.53
CA GLU A 281 -16.15 6.72 -2.50
C GLU A 281 -15.45 5.39 -2.77
N SER A 282 -14.73 4.86 -1.78
CA SER A 282 -14.16 3.51 -1.85
C SER A 282 -15.06 2.52 -1.11
N SER A 283 -15.33 1.39 -1.76
CA SER A 283 -15.97 0.26 -1.10
C SER A 283 -14.98 -0.41 -0.14
N PRO A 284 -15.41 -0.81 1.06
CA PRO A 284 -14.58 -1.63 1.92
C PRO A 284 -14.45 -3.03 1.33
N GLU A 285 -13.22 -3.55 1.31
CA GLU A 285 -12.90 -4.93 1.00
C GLU A 285 -12.46 -5.65 2.26
N THR A 286 -12.73 -6.96 2.32
CA THR A 286 -12.19 -7.84 3.36
C THR A 286 -11.24 -8.84 2.76
N TRP A 287 -10.21 -9.24 3.50
CA TRP A 287 -9.32 -10.31 3.11
C TRP A 287 -10.09 -11.63 2.90
N SER A 288 -11.09 -11.89 3.74
CA SER A 288 -11.92 -13.10 3.63
C SER A 288 -12.74 -13.17 2.33
N SER A 289 -13.13 -12.04 1.75
CA SER A 289 -13.79 -12.04 0.42
C SER A 289 -12.82 -12.39 -0.72
N PHE A 290 -11.52 -12.32 -0.47
CA PHE A 290 -10.46 -12.65 -1.41
C PHE A 290 -9.95 -14.10 -1.27
N ASN A 291 -10.78 -14.97 -0.68
CA ASN A 291 -10.46 -16.37 -0.37
C ASN A 291 -9.93 -17.12 -1.60
N ARG A 292 -8.67 -17.54 -1.53
CA ARG A 292 -7.91 -18.25 -2.58
C ARG A 292 -8.60 -19.46 -3.17
N LYS A 293 -9.55 -20.07 -2.45
CA LYS A 293 -10.27 -21.27 -2.91
C LYS A 293 -11.00 -21.05 -4.25
N HIS A 294 -11.20 -19.80 -4.68
CA HIS A 294 -11.84 -19.43 -5.94
C HIS A 294 -11.00 -18.45 -6.76
N MET A 295 -9.66 -18.55 -6.71
CA MET A 295 -8.82 -17.72 -7.56
C MET A 295 -8.98 -18.14 -9.02
N VAL A 296 -9.58 -17.27 -9.83
CA VAL A 296 -9.76 -17.53 -11.26
C VAL A 296 -8.50 -17.09 -11.99
N THR A 297 -7.85 -18.02 -12.69
CA THR A 297 -6.72 -17.72 -13.55
C THR A 297 -7.20 -17.35 -14.95
N LEU A 298 -6.81 -16.15 -15.40
CA LEU A 298 -7.03 -15.67 -16.75
C LEU A 298 -5.75 -15.85 -17.58
N ASP A 299 -5.73 -16.89 -18.40
CA ASP A 299 -4.61 -17.18 -19.30
C ASP A 299 -4.80 -16.45 -20.65
N ILE A 300 -3.90 -15.54 -20.95
CA ILE A 300 -3.86 -14.84 -22.25
C ILE A 300 -2.68 -15.39 -23.05
N LEU A 301 -2.95 -15.98 -24.21
CA LEU A 301 -1.91 -16.52 -25.09
C LEU A 301 -1.61 -15.55 -26.24
N LEU A 302 -0.46 -14.89 -26.19
CA LEU A 302 0.00 -13.98 -27.23
C LEU A 302 0.66 -14.74 -28.38
N SER A 303 0.16 -14.60 -29.61
CA SER A 303 0.69 -15.27 -30.80
C SER A 303 1.80 -14.46 -31.48
N ASP A 304 1.60 -13.16 -31.69
CA ASP A 304 2.60 -12.25 -32.24
C ASP A 304 2.49 -10.83 -31.62
N ILE A 305 3.48 -10.49 -30.79
CA ILE A 305 3.59 -9.17 -30.16
C ILE A 305 4.07 -8.11 -31.17
N ARG A 306 4.82 -8.50 -32.20
CA ARG A 306 5.41 -7.57 -33.18
C ARG A 306 4.37 -7.00 -34.12
N ALA A 307 3.29 -7.73 -34.36
CA ALA A 307 2.17 -7.28 -35.17
C ALA A 307 1.39 -6.12 -34.53
N LEU A 308 1.58 -5.84 -33.23
CA LEU A 308 0.88 -4.78 -32.49
C LEU A 308 -0.65 -4.79 -32.67
N ASN A 309 -1.23 -5.97 -32.90
CA ASN A 309 -2.69 -6.13 -33.02
C ASN A 309 -3.30 -6.36 -31.64
N LEU A 310 -3.54 -5.26 -30.91
CA LEU A 310 -4.07 -5.30 -29.55
C LEU A 310 -5.56 -5.67 -29.49
N ASN A 311 -6.33 -5.27 -30.50
CA ASN A 311 -7.80 -5.31 -30.46
C ASN A 311 -8.35 -6.72 -30.19
N ASN A 312 -7.77 -7.74 -30.82
CA ASN A 312 -8.20 -9.12 -30.60
C ASN A 312 -8.02 -9.56 -29.13
N TYR A 313 -6.88 -9.24 -28.53
CA TYR A 313 -6.60 -9.59 -27.14
C TYR A 313 -7.43 -8.75 -26.15
N ILE A 314 -7.69 -7.49 -26.48
CA ILE A 314 -8.57 -6.62 -25.70
C ILE A 314 -9.99 -7.21 -25.66
N THR A 315 -10.54 -7.60 -26.82
CA THR A 315 -11.87 -8.22 -26.88
C THR A 315 -11.91 -9.53 -26.08
N GLN A 316 -10.93 -10.42 -26.28
CA GLN A 316 -10.85 -11.69 -25.55
C GLN A 316 -10.82 -11.48 -24.03
N LEU A 317 -9.98 -10.56 -23.54
CA LEU A 317 -9.89 -10.27 -22.11
C LEU A 317 -11.16 -9.57 -21.59
N THR A 318 -11.78 -8.70 -22.39
CA THR A 318 -13.05 -8.05 -22.03
C THR A 318 -14.16 -9.08 -21.84
N ASP A 319 -14.29 -10.01 -22.78
CA ASP A 319 -15.30 -11.08 -22.72
C ASP A 319 -15.03 -12.01 -21.54
N ALA A 320 -13.77 -12.34 -21.27
CA ALA A 320 -13.38 -13.14 -20.12
C ALA A 320 -13.75 -12.45 -18.79
N ILE A 321 -13.42 -11.17 -18.63
CA ILE A 321 -13.78 -10.39 -17.42
C ILE A 321 -15.30 -10.32 -17.24
N ASN A 322 -16.04 -10.09 -18.33
CA ASN A 322 -17.51 -10.02 -18.27
C ASN A 322 -18.16 -11.37 -17.93
N THR A 323 -17.58 -12.47 -18.39
CA THR A 323 -18.11 -13.83 -18.16
C THR A 323 -17.83 -14.29 -16.73
N LEU A 324 -16.66 -13.95 -16.19
CA LEU A 324 -16.19 -14.47 -14.92
C LEU A 324 -16.56 -13.59 -13.72
N SER A 325 -16.81 -12.30 -13.93
CA SER A 325 -17.18 -11.40 -12.83
C SER A 325 -18.65 -10.96 -12.92
N GLU A 326 -19.56 -11.77 -12.37
CA GLU A 326 -20.84 -11.21 -11.92
C GLU A 326 -20.59 -10.16 -10.81
N ASN A 327 -19.49 -10.30 -10.06
CA ASN A 327 -19.03 -9.38 -9.04
C ASN A 327 -17.50 -9.15 -9.15
N ARG A 328 -17.07 -7.91 -9.45
CA ARG A 328 -15.65 -7.52 -9.56
C ARG A 328 -14.86 -7.59 -8.24
N ASN A 329 -15.51 -7.98 -7.16
CA ASN A 329 -14.91 -8.19 -5.85
C ASN A 329 -14.18 -9.54 -5.73
N GLU A 330 -14.25 -10.40 -6.75
CA GLU A 330 -13.58 -11.71 -6.75
C GLU A 330 -12.06 -11.61 -7.02
N ALA A 331 -11.35 -12.63 -6.53
CA ALA A 331 -9.91 -12.76 -6.65
C ALA A 331 -9.50 -13.31 -8.03
N PHE A 332 -8.96 -12.46 -8.91
CA PHE A 332 -8.44 -12.87 -10.22
C PHE A 332 -6.93 -12.91 -10.28
N SER A 333 -6.33 -13.99 -10.77
CA SER A 333 -4.93 -13.98 -11.17
C SER A 333 -4.84 -13.89 -12.69
N ILE A 334 -4.15 -12.88 -13.20
CA ILE A 334 -3.96 -12.73 -14.65
C ILE A 334 -2.58 -13.24 -15.00
N HIS A 335 -2.52 -14.27 -15.85
CA HIS A 335 -1.29 -14.85 -16.34
C HIS A 335 -1.20 -14.70 -17.85
N VAL A 336 -0.11 -14.11 -18.33
CA VAL A 336 0.03 -13.84 -19.76
C VAL A 336 1.22 -14.59 -20.32
N THR A 337 0.94 -15.51 -21.23
CA THR A 337 1.95 -16.35 -21.87
C THR A 337 2.10 -15.99 -23.34
N ARG A 338 3.19 -16.46 -23.94
CA ARG A 338 3.47 -16.27 -25.36
C ARG A 338 3.62 -17.61 -26.05
N ASN A 339 2.97 -17.74 -27.20
CA ASN A 339 3.05 -18.94 -28.02
C ASN A 339 4.48 -19.14 -28.58
N LYS A 340 4.90 -20.40 -28.67
CA LYS A 340 6.17 -20.89 -29.21
C LYS A 340 7.45 -20.49 -28.45
N ILE A 341 7.52 -19.28 -27.92
CA ILE A 341 8.71 -18.76 -27.22
C ILE A 341 8.25 -18.03 -25.96
N PRO A 342 8.49 -18.61 -24.77
CA PRO A 342 8.08 -18.00 -23.51
C PRO A 342 8.85 -16.69 -23.26
N PHE A 343 8.32 -15.86 -22.36
CA PHE A 343 9.06 -14.73 -21.84
C PHE A 343 10.24 -15.20 -20.97
N ALA A 344 11.28 -14.37 -20.86
CA ALA A 344 12.31 -14.60 -19.87
C ALA A 344 11.69 -14.59 -18.46
N LYS A 345 12.19 -15.43 -17.55
CA LYS A 345 11.58 -15.62 -16.21
C LYS A 345 11.32 -14.31 -15.47
N LYS A 346 12.30 -13.40 -15.42
CA LYS A 346 12.14 -12.08 -14.78
C LYS A 346 11.02 -11.26 -15.43
N LEU A 347 10.98 -11.21 -16.76
CA LEU A 347 9.95 -10.47 -17.49
C LEU A 347 8.55 -11.08 -17.30
N GLN A 348 8.44 -12.42 -17.26
CA GLN A 348 7.18 -13.10 -16.95
C GLN A 348 6.65 -12.69 -15.57
N GLN A 349 7.51 -12.73 -14.55
CA GLN A 349 7.15 -12.31 -13.19
C GLN A 349 6.71 -10.85 -13.14
N GLN A 350 7.41 -9.97 -13.86
CA GLN A 350 7.07 -8.55 -13.98
C GLN A 350 5.73 -8.32 -14.69
N ILE A 351 5.44 -9.08 -15.76
CA ILE A 351 4.17 -9.02 -16.48
C ILE A 351 3.03 -9.50 -15.58
N ASP A 352 3.18 -10.66 -14.93
CA ASP A 352 2.15 -11.20 -14.06
C ASP A 352 1.87 -10.23 -12.89
N PHE A 353 2.92 -9.71 -12.25
CA PHE A 353 2.80 -8.71 -11.19
C PHE A 353 2.05 -7.45 -11.67
N GLY A 354 2.48 -6.85 -12.78
CA GLY A 354 1.87 -5.62 -13.29
C GLY A 354 0.43 -5.81 -13.77
N CYS A 355 0.09 -6.94 -14.40
CA CYS A 355 -1.29 -7.26 -14.78
C CYS A 355 -2.21 -7.34 -13.56
N ASN A 356 -1.75 -8.03 -12.50
CA ASN A 356 -2.51 -8.16 -11.26
C ASN A 356 -2.63 -6.81 -10.53
N LEU A 357 -1.57 -6.00 -10.49
CA LEU A 357 -1.63 -4.67 -9.89
C LEU A 357 -2.60 -3.73 -10.64
N ILE A 358 -2.62 -3.80 -11.98
CA ILE A 358 -3.55 -3.03 -12.81
C ILE A 358 -5.00 -3.48 -12.56
N TRP A 359 -5.25 -4.78 -12.57
CA TRP A 359 -6.56 -5.32 -12.21
C TRP A 359 -6.99 -4.83 -10.83
N ASP A 360 -6.12 -4.99 -9.83
CA ASP A 360 -6.43 -4.64 -8.46
C ASP A 360 -6.72 -3.14 -8.32
N GLY A 361 -5.90 -2.29 -8.93
CA GLY A 361 -6.09 -0.83 -8.89
C GLY A 361 -7.34 -0.33 -9.61
N MET A 362 -7.83 -1.05 -10.63
CA MET A 362 -8.94 -0.58 -11.48
C MET A 362 -10.30 -1.23 -11.18
N ARG A 363 -10.35 -2.47 -10.67
CA ARG A 363 -11.59 -3.28 -10.62
C ARG A 363 -12.73 -2.63 -9.82
N LEU A 364 -12.40 -1.96 -8.73
CA LEU A 364 -13.36 -1.28 -7.85
C LEU A 364 -13.68 0.15 -8.28
N LEU A 365 -12.94 0.69 -9.24
CA LEU A 365 -13.23 1.99 -9.81
C LEU A 365 -14.26 1.85 -10.93
N PRO A 366 -15.00 2.93 -11.26
CA PRO A 366 -16.01 2.91 -12.34
C PRO A 366 -15.46 2.77 -13.77
N TYR A 367 -14.34 2.07 -13.97
CA TYR A 367 -13.86 1.66 -15.29
C TYR A 367 -14.76 0.58 -15.89
N SER A 368 -14.94 0.58 -17.21
CA SER A 368 -15.55 -0.55 -17.91
C SER A 368 -14.58 -1.73 -17.99
N SER A 369 -15.10 -2.96 -18.20
CA SER A 369 -14.26 -4.14 -18.39
C SER A 369 -13.33 -3.97 -19.61
N ALA A 370 -13.83 -3.28 -20.65
CA ALA A 370 -13.03 -2.90 -21.81
C ALA A 370 -11.86 -1.96 -21.45
N GLN A 371 -12.08 -0.96 -20.59
CA GLN A 371 -11.00 -0.06 -20.14
C GLN A 371 -9.94 -0.80 -19.34
N ILE A 372 -10.35 -1.73 -18.46
CA ILE A 372 -9.42 -2.57 -17.70
C ILE A 372 -8.60 -3.46 -18.65
N ALA A 373 -9.28 -4.11 -19.61
CA ALA A 373 -8.62 -4.96 -20.61
C ALA A 373 -7.64 -4.16 -21.47
N VAL A 374 -8.01 -2.95 -21.90
CA VAL A 374 -7.13 -2.03 -22.63
C VAL A 374 -5.86 -1.73 -21.84
N ALA A 375 -5.99 -1.37 -20.56
CA ALA A 375 -4.85 -1.05 -19.70
C ALA A 375 -3.90 -2.25 -19.55
N ILE A 376 -4.44 -3.44 -19.27
CA ILE A 376 -3.65 -4.66 -19.09
C ILE A 376 -2.93 -5.05 -20.40
N ILE A 377 -3.65 -5.15 -21.52
CA ILE A 377 -3.05 -5.56 -22.79
C ILE A 377 -2.00 -4.55 -23.26
N ARG A 378 -2.27 -3.25 -23.13
CA ARG A 378 -1.27 -2.23 -23.46
C ARG A 378 -0.04 -2.34 -22.58
N PHE A 379 -0.21 -2.53 -21.27
CA PHE A 379 0.91 -2.76 -20.35
C PHE A 379 1.76 -3.95 -20.80
N VAL A 380 1.17 -5.11 -21.08
CA VAL A 380 1.91 -6.32 -21.48
C VAL A 380 2.76 -6.06 -22.72
N PHE A 381 2.18 -5.43 -23.74
CA PHE A 381 2.90 -5.12 -24.97
C PHE A 381 4.01 -4.09 -24.72
N MET A 382 3.74 -3.03 -23.93
CA MET A 382 4.74 -2.04 -23.55
C MET A 382 5.89 -2.65 -22.75
N ALA A 383 5.62 -3.57 -21.82
CA ALA A 383 6.63 -4.25 -21.03
C ALA A 383 7.51 -5.17 -21.91
N ALA A 384 6.90 -5.91 -22.83
CA ALA A 384 7.63 -6.74 -23.79
C ALA A 384 8.51 -5.92 -24.74
N ILE A 385 8.09 -4.71 -25.10
CA ILE A 385 8.89 -3.75 -25.89
C ILE A 385 10.02 -3.18 -25.02
N HIS A 386 9.68 -2.70 -23.81
CA HIS A 386 10.61 -2.10 -22.84
C HIS A 386 11.83 -2.98 -22.59
N HIS A 387 11.60 -4.29 -22.40
CA HIS A 387 12.63 -5.26 -22.14
C HIS A 387 13.69 -5.36 -23.25
N LYS A 388 13.32 -5.03 -24.50
CA LYS A 388 14.26 -5.01 -25.64
C LYS A 388 14.81 -3.62 -25.90
N ASN A 389 13.95 -2.62 -25.80
CA ASN A 389 14.26 -1.21 -26.03
C ASN A 389 13.51 -0.39 -24.99
N PRO A 390 14.21 0.32 -24.09
CA PRO A 390 13.54 1.11 -23.07
C PRO A 390 12.52 2.09 -23.69
N ILE A 391 11.29 2.11 -23.14
CA ILE A 391 10.18 2.90 -23.71
C ILE A 391 10.42 4.41 -23.73
N HIS A 392 11.35 4.91 -22.90
CA HIS A 392 11.80 6.30 -22.97
C HIS A 392 12.43 6.63 -24.32
N ASN A 393 13.10 5.68 -24.97
CA ASN A 393 13.66 5.85 -26.31
C ASN A 393 12.63 5.57 -27.39
N PHE A 394 11.94 4.44 -27.32
CA PHE A 394 11.02 4.00 -28.38
C PHE A 394 9.76 3.35 -27.81
N ASN A 395 8.59 3.94 -28.09
CA ASN A 395 7.29 3.39 -27.70
C ASN A 395 6.33 3.48 -28.91
N PRO A 396 6.19 2.40 -29.70
CA PRO A 396 5.35 2.43 -30.90
C PRO A 396 3.85 2.46 -30.58
N LEU A 397 3.45 2.20 -29.33
CA LEU A 397 2.06 2.28 -28.88
C LEU A 397 1.63 3.69 -28.49
N ILE A 398 2.58 4.62 -28.34
CA ILE A 398 2.33 6.02 -28.00
C ILE A 398 3.14 6.90 -28.95
N PRO A 399 2.65 7.14 -30.17
CA PRO A 399 3.24 8.14 -31.05
C PRO A 399 3.12 9.54 -30.42
N ASP A 400 4.08 10.41 -30.71
CA ASP A 400 4.16 11.78 -30.21
C ASP A 400 3.95 11.87 -28.69
N LYS A 401 4.70 11.02 -27.97
CA LYS A 401 4.60 10.88 -26.53
C LYS A 401 5.00 12.17 -25.81
N VAL A 402 4.16 12.60 -24.88
CA VAL A 402 4.44 13.63 -23.89
C VAL A 402 4.70 12.91 -22.57
N LEU A 403 5.80 13.25 -21.89
CA LEU A 403 6.07 12.75 -20.54
C LEU A 403 5.36 13.67 -19.54
N VAL A 404 4.44 13.11 -18.78
CA VAL A 404 3.70 13.84 -17.74
C VAL A 404 4.08 13.35 -16.35
N GLU A 405 4.10 14.26 -15.39
CA GLU A 405 4.26 14.00 -13.97
C GLU A 405 2.94 14.29 -13.24
N MET A 406 2.63 13.44 -12.28
CA MET A 406 1.36 13.46 -11.56
C MET A 406 1.58 13.36 -10.06
N THR A 407 0.74 14.06 -9.31
CA THR A 407 0.60 13.90 -7.87
C THR A 407 -0.85 14.11 -7.44
N ASN A 408 -1.27 13.44 -6.37
CA ASN A 408 -2.55 13.67 -5.68
C ASN A 408 -2.42 14.70 -4.53
N GLY A 409 -1.22 15.20 -4.26
CA GLY A 409 -0.93 16.14 -3.17
C GLY A 409 -0.35 15.51 -1.90
N ASP A 410 -0.23 14.18 -1.82
CA ASP A 410 0.34 13.47 -0.67
C ASP A 410 1.89 13.46 -0.63
N GLY A 411 2.52 14.15 -1.59
CA GLY A 411 3.98 14.21 -1.72
C GLY A 411 4.53 13.12 -2.64
N ALA A 412 3.78 12.06 -2.92
CA ALA A 412 4.18 11.06 -3.88
C ALA A 412 4.08 11.57 -5.31
N GLN A 413 4.95 11.09 -6.18
CA GLN A 413 4.94 11.43 -7.59
C GLN A 413 5.10 10.20 -8.48
N SER A 414 4.48 10.26 -9.66
CA SER A 414 4.66 9.24 -10.67
C SER A 414 4.60 9.86 -12.05
N ARG A 415 5.24 9.20 -13.01
CA ARG A 415 5.38 9.68 -14.39
C ARG A 415 4.72 8.73 -15.36
N ALA A 416 4.18 9.27 -16.45
CA ALA A 416 3.59 8.48 -17.51
C ALA A 416 3.93 9.06 -18.89
N GLN A 417 4.04 8.19 -19.88
CA GLN A 417 4.00 8.60 -21.28
C GLN A 417 2.55 8.63 -21.73
N VAL A 418 2.15 9.75 -22.34
CA VAL A 418 0.80 9.93 -22.90
C VAL A 418 0.87 10.40 -24.34
N CYS A 419 -0.08 9.99 -25.17
CA CYS A 419 -0.12 10.46 -26.54
C CYS A 419 -0.54 11.93 -26.56
N GLY A 420 0.19 12.79 -27.28
CA GLY A 420 -0.16 14.20 -27.42
C GLY A 420 -1.59 14.41 -27.95
N TYR A 421 -2.01 13.61 -28.94
CA TYR A 421 -3.39 13.63 -29.43
C TYR A 421 -4.41 13.23 -28.34
N GLY A 422 -4.05 12.28 -27.47
CA GLY A 422 -4.86 11.89 -26.33
C GLY A 422 -5.12 13.03 -25.34
N ILE A 423 -4.10 13.86 -25.07
CA ILE A 423 -4.24 15.10 -24.27
C ILE A 423 -5.23 16.05 -24.95
N LEU A 424 -5.02 16.34 -26.24
CA LEU A 424 -5.86 17.28 -27.00
C LEU A 424 -7.33 16.82 -27.06
N TRP A 425 -7.54 15.52 -27.19
CA TRP A 425 -8.87 14.94 -27.23
C TRP A 425 -9.55 14.91 -25.85
N ALA A 426 -8.79 14.68 -24.77
CA ALA A 426 -9.33 14.70 -23.40
C ALA A 426 -9.66 16.11 -22.90
N LYS A 427 -9.00 17.12 -23.46
CA LYS A 427 -9.19 18.55 -23.20
C LYS A 427 -10.67 18.96 -23.26
N ARG A 428 -11.03 20.00 -22.51
CA ARG A 428 -12.34 20.65 -22.66
C ARG A 428 -12.36 21.52 -23.91
N ASN A 429 -13.47 21.44 -24.66
CA ASN A 429 -13.64 22.21 -25.91
C ASN A 429 -13.63 23.74 -25.70
N SER A 430 -13.89 24.20 -24.48
CA SER A 430 -13.99 25.63 -24.17
C SER A 430 -12.67 26.24 -23.68
N ILE A 431 -11.55 25.53 -23.72
CA ILE A 431 -10.31 25.95 -23.05
C ILE A 431 -9.75 27.24 -23.64
N ALA A 432 -9.78 27.39 -24.97
CA ALA A 432 -9.28 28.58 -25.68
C ALA A 432 -9.88 29.89 -25.14
N LYS A 433 -11.15 29.87 -24.72
CA LYS A 433 -11.85 31.05 -24.15
C LYS A 433 -11.28 31.55 -22.82
N TYR A 434 -10.47 30.72 -22.16
CA TYR A 434 -9.88 31.03 -20.85
C TYR A 434 -8.39 31.33 -20.97
N ILE A 435 -7.77 31.09 -22.12
CA ILE A 435 -6.37 31.46 -22.39
C ILE A 435 -6.32 32.97 -22.59
N LYS A 436 -5.31 33.64 -22.03
CA LYS A 436 -5.15 35.09 -22.20
C LYS A 436 -4.79 35.44 -23.65
N GLU A 437 -5.23 36.62 -24.07
CA GLU A 437 -5.06 37.14 -25.43
C GLU A 437 -3.60 37.12 -25.90
N GLY A 438 -3.37 36.63 -27.13
CA GLY A 438 -2.06 36.54 -27.76
C GLY A 438 -1.33 35.22 -27.55
N LEU A 439 -1.98 34.22 -26.93
CA LEU A 439 -1.41 32.90 -26.66
C LEU A 439 -2.28 31.75 -27.20
N GLU A 440 -3.43 32.04 -27.83
CA GLU A 440 -4.48 31.04 -28.09
C GLU A 440 -4.11 29.99 -29.14
N GLU A 441 -3.58 30.40 -30.29
CA GLU A 441 -3.29 29.47 -31.41
C GLU A 441 -2.15 28.50 -31.08
N ASP A 442 -1.13 28.97 -30.34
CA ASP A 442 0.06 28.21 -29.97
C ASP A 442 -0.20 27.21 -28.84
N ILE A 443 -1.14 27.50 -27.93
CA ILE A 443 -1.43 26.64 -26.78
C ILE A 443 -2.53 25.64 -27.10
N ASP A 444 -3.63 26.05 -27.77
CA ASP A 444 -4.82 25.20 -27.89
C ASP A 444 -4.54 23.88 -28.64
N SER A 445 -3.64 23.92 -29.62
CA SER A 445 -3.25 22.77 -30.43
C SER A 445 -2.00 22.05 -29.91
N ASN A 446 -1.33 22.57 -28.88
CA ASN A 446 -0.07 22.05 -28.38
C ASN A 446 -0.26 21.31 -27.04
N PRO A 447 -0.17 19.96 -27.03
CA PRO A 447 -0.41 19.19 -25.82
C PRO A 447 0.63 19.46 -24.72
N VAL A 448 1.88 19.77 -25.08
CA VAL A 448 2.95 20.09 -24.14
C VAL A 448 2.65 21.42 -23.44
N ALA A 449 2.31 22.46 -24.22
CA ALA A 449 1.96 23.76 -23.66
C ALA A 449 0.74 23.67 -22.73
N LEU A 450 -0.28 22.89 -23.10
CA LEU A 450 -1.48 22.73 -22.27
C LEU A 450 -1.18 22.14 -20.90
N VAL A 451 -0.44 21.04 -20.83
CA VAL A 451 -0.14 20.37 -19.55
C VAL A 451 0.91 21.14 -18.74
N GLN A 452 1.77 21.93 -19.39
CA GLN A 452 2.71 22.82 -18.70
C GLN A 452 1.98 24.00 -18.04
N LEU A 453 1.01 24.61 -18.72
CA LEU A 453 0.35 25.83 -18.25
C LEU A 453 -0.88 25.56 -17.38
N ILE A 454 -1.60 24.46 -17.63
CA ILE A 454 -2.85 24.10 -16.94
C ILE A 454 -2.70 22.72 -16.31
N TYR A 455 -1.84 22.64 -15.29
CA TYR A 455 -1.48 21.39 -14.63
C TYR A 455 -2.54 20.83 -13.68
N HIS A 456 -3.63 21.57 -13.42
CA HIS A 456 -4.75 21.12 -12.61
C HIS A 456 -5.83 20.44 -13.49
N PRO A 457 -6.02 19.11 -13.38
CA PRO A 457 -6.80 18.34 -14.35
C PRO A 457 -8.28 18.74 -14.42
N GLN A 458 -8.86 19.18 -13.31
CA GLN A 458 -10.25 19.63 -13.23
C GLN A 458 -10.57 20.90 -14.05
N TYR A 459 -9.53 21.66 -14.41
CA TYR A 459 -9.67 22.84 -15.27
C TYR A 459 -9.41 22.49 -16.73
N LEU A 460 -8.45 21.60 -17.03
CA LEU A 460 -8.06 21.25 -18.39
C LEU A 460 -8.99 20.22 -19.05
N PHE A 461 -9.36 19.15 -18.35
CA PHE A 461 -9.93 17.95 -18.97
C PHE A 461 -11.43 17.78 -18.75
N ARG A 462 -12.08 17.10 -19.70
CA ARG A 462 -13.36 16.42 -19.48
C ARG A 462 -13.06 15.13 -18.72
N PHE A 463 -13.74 14.90 -17.60
CA PHE A 463 -13.38 13.84 -16.65
C PHE A 463 -13.47 12.46 -17.29
N GLU A 464 -14.55 12.18 -18.02
CA GLU A 464 -14.79 10.90 -18.69
C GLU A 464 -13.68 10.58 -19.71
N LYS A 465 -13.23 11.62 -20.43
CA LYS A 465 -12.16 11.49 -21.43
C LYS A 465 -10.77 11.39 -20.81
N LEU A 466 -10.58 11.98 -19.63
CA LEU A 466 -9.39 11.74 -18.82
C LEU A 466 -9.35 10.28 -18.34
N CYS A 467 -10.48 9.68 -17.93
CA CYS A 467 -10.53 8.26 -17.57
C CYS A 467 -10.14 7.36 -18.76
N GLU A 468 -10.60 7.68 -19.98
CA GLU A 468 -10.19 6.99 -21.21
C GLU A 468 -8.67 7.10 -21.44
N LEU A 469 -8.11 8.31 -21.35
CA LEU A 469 -6.66 8.55 -21.43
C LEU A 469 -5.89 7.77 -20.36
N PHE A 470 -6.47 7.64 -19.15
CA PHE A 470 -5.89 6.89 -18.05
C PHE A 470 -5.73 5.41 -18.37
N SER A 471 -6.83 4.77 -18.79
CA SER A 471 -6.81 3.35 -19.17
C SER A 471 -5.93 3.07 -20.38
N GLU A 472 -5.87 4.01 -21.33
CA GLU A 472 -5.15 3.81 -22.59
C GLU A 472 -3.65 4.09 -22.48
N ASN A 473 -3.25 5.14 -21.78
CA ASN A 473 -1.86 5.59 -21.79
C ASN A 473 -1.26 5.66 -20.39
N VAL A 474 -1.94 6.31 -19.46
CA VAL A 474 -1.34 6.67 -18.16
C VAL A 474 -0.99 5.42 -17.37
N ILE A 475 -1.98 4.61 -17.00
CA ILE A 475 -1.81 3.41 -16.17
C ILE A 475 -0.81 2.41 -16.80
N PRO A 476 -0.96 1.98 -18.07
CA PRO A 476 -0.02 1.03 -18.65
C PRO A 476 1.41 1.59 -18.73
N SER A 477 1.58 2.87 -19.05
CA SER A 477 2.92 3.47 -19.09
C SER A 477 3.53 3.65 -17.71
N GLN A 478 2.75 4.04 -16.69
CA GLN A 478 3.23 4.14 -15.31
C GLN A 478 3.77 2.78 -14.85
N MET A 479 2.97 1.73 -15.05
CA MET A 479 3.37 0.39 -14.66
C MET A 479 4.66 -0.07 -15.35
N VAL A 480 4.85 0.27 -16.64
CA VAL A 480 6.11 -0.03 -17.34
C VAL A 480 7.30 0.74 -16.74
N LEU A 481 7.12 2.01 -16.39
CA LEU A 481 8.19 2.84 -15.80
C LEU A 481 8.55 2.39 -14.37
N GLU A 482 7.60 1.77 -13.67
CA GLU A 482 7.76 1.26 -12.31
C GLU A 482 8.06 -0.26 -12.26
N LEU A 483 8.39 -0.91 -13.38
CA LEU A 483 8.58 -2.37 -13.47
C LEU A 483 9.64 -2.97 -12.53
N ASP A 484 10.66 -2.17 -12.19
CA ASP A 484 11.76 -2.58 -11.31
C ASP A 484 11.63 -1.96 -9.90
N ALA A 485 10.52 -1.25 -9.61
CA ALA A 485 10.28 -0.65 -8.31
C ALA A 485 9.73 -1.68 -7.30
N GLU A 486 10.25 -1.68 -6.08
CA GLU A 486 9.74 -2.50 -4.97
C GLU A 486 8.32 -2.08 -4.54
N HIS A 487 8.08 -0.77 -4.53
CA HIS A 487 6.80 -0.13 -4.20
C HIS A 487 6.33 0.73 -5.39
N PRO A 488 5.77 0.12 -6.45
CA PRO A 488 5.40 0.84 -7.65
C PRO A 488 4.31 1.88 -7.35
N THR A 489 4.57 3.14 -7.69
CA THR A 489 3.61 4.24 -7.50
C THR A 489 2.79 4.42 -8.76
N VAL A 490 1.57 3.86 -8.78
CA VAL A 490 0.65 3.92 -9.94
C VAL A 490 -0.66 4.59 -9.54
N TYR A 491 -1.07 5.59 -10.33
CA TYR A 491 -2.29 6.33 -10.08
C TYR A 491 -3.45 5.74 -10.89
N PHE A 492 -4.34 5.00 -10.22
CA PHE A 492 -5.50 4.40 -10.89
C PHE A 492 -6.72 5.33 -10.93
N ASN A 493 -6.81 6.28 -10.00
CA ASN A 493 -7.99 7.11 -9.81
C ASN A 493 -7.76 8.58 -10.24
N PRO A 494 -8.21 8.99 -11.45
CA PRO A 494 -8.03 10.36 -11.93
C PRO A 494 -8.75 11.42 -11.08
N ALA A 495 -9.78 11.04 -10.29
CA ALA A 495 -10.50 11.98 -9.43
C ALA A 495 -9.67 12.44 -8.22
N HIS A 496 -8.59 11.73 -7.90
CA HIS A 496 -7.70 12.06 -6.79
C HIS A 496 -6.52 12.93 -7.22
N LEU A 497 -6.27 13.11 -8.51
CA LEU A 497 -5.17 13.94 -8.97
C LEU A 497 -5.33 15.41 -8.60
N LYS A 498 -4.24 15.97 -8.09
CA LYS A 498 -4.05 17.41 -7.88
C LYS A 498 -3.30 18.02 -9.06
N VAL A 499 -2.27 17.32 -9.53
CA VAL A 499 -1.40 17.76 -10.64
C VAL A 499 -1.36 16.67 -11.71
N PHE A 500 -1.47 17.11 -12.96
CA PHE A 500 -1.20 16.37 -14.18
C PHE A 500 -0.50 17.35 -15.13
N GLY A 501 0.84 17.38 -15.07
CA GLY A 501 1.65 18.40 -15.72
C GLY A 501 2.82 17.82 -16.53
N LEU A 502 3.57 18.68 -17.20
CA LEU A 502 4.81 18.29 -17.89
C LEU A 502 5.87 17.82 -16.87
N ALA A 503 6.56 16.72 -17.16
CA ALA A 503 7.58 16.11 -16.27
C ALA A 503 9.00 16.69 -16.40
#